data_AF-A0A4C1Z2A8-F1
#
_entry.id   AF-A0A4C1Z2A8-F1
#
_cell.length_a   1.000
_cell.length_b   1.000
_cell.length_c   1.000
_cell.angle_alpha   90.00
_cell.angle_beta   90.00
_cell.angle_gamma   90.00
#
_symmetry.space_group_name_H-M   'P 1'
#
loop_
_entity.id
_entity.type
_entity.pdbx_description
1 polymer ?
#
loop_
_entity_poly.entity_id
_entity_poly.type
_entity_poly.pdbx_seq_one_letter_code
_entity_poly.pdbx_strand_id
1 'polypeptide(L)'
;MVGSEHNDARGVDLCDFFDSEGLHILNEGNTPTFEVYRGDRLLKSVVDVTACNSALLDRTEGWQVVRDVTSSDHNAVTFAVRVEGVSS
;
A
#
# COMPACT_ATOMS: atom_id res chain seq x y z
N MET A 1 9.80 1.36 -3.04
CA MET A 1 9.86 2.36 -1.96
C MET A 1 8.52 3.09 -1.98
N VAL A 2 7.90 3.29 -0.82
CA VAL A 2 6.56 3.87 -0.74
C VAL A 2 6.64 5.37 -1.04
N GLY A 3 5.89 5.86 -2.04
CA GLY A 3 5.88 7.29 -2.39
C GLY A 3 6.48 7.66 -3.76
N SER A 4 6.52 6.74 -4.73
CA SER A 4 7.10 6.88 -6.10
C SER A 4 8.57 6.44 -6.24
N GLU A 5 9.12 6.55 -7.47
CA GLU A 5 10.52 6.21 -7.79
C GLU A 5 11.55 6.90 -6.87
N HIS A 6 11.13 7.96 -6.17
CA HIS A 6 11.89 8.67 -5.14
C HIS A 6 11.01 9.00 -3.93
N ASN A 7 11.58 8.93 -2.72
CA ASN A 7 10.95 9.42 -1.49
C ASN A 7 11.06 10.93 -1.56
N ASP A 8 9.97 11.60 -1.90
CA ASP A 8 9.88 13.03 -1.71
C ASP A 8 9.77 13.37 -0.22
N ALA A 9 9.81 14.66 0.13
CA ALA A 9 9.74 15.10 1.52
C ALA A 9 8.52 14.54 2.26
N ARG A 10 7.39 14.36 1.56
CA ARG A 10 6.16 13.82 2.15
C ARG A 10 6.30 12.32 2.45
N GLY A 11 7.01 11.59 1.60
CA GLY A 11 7.34 10.17 1.84
C GLY A 11 8.21 10.00 3.08
N VAL A 12 9.17 10.90 3.30
CA VAL A 12 10.01 10.90 4.52
C VAL A 12 9.16 11.20 5.76
N ASP A 13 8.38 12.29 5.74
CA ASP A 13 7.52 12.68 6.87
C ASP A 13 6.53 11.56 7.26
N LEU A 14 6.00 10.84 6.26
CA LEU A 14 5.08 9.71 6.51
C LEU A 14 5.79 8.51 7.13
N CYS A 15 7.01 8.18 6.67
CA CYS A 15 7.82 7.12 7.26
C CYS A 15 8.18 7.45 8.71
N ASP A 16 8.62 8.68 8.99
CA ASP A 16 8.96 9.13 10.35
C ASP A 16 7.75 9.02 11.29
N PHE A 17 6.56 9.38 10.80
CA PHE A 17 5.31 9.20 11.54
C PHE A 17 5.02 7.72 11.83
N PHE A 18 5.11 6.84 10.82
CA PHE A 18 4.89 5.40 11.01
C PHE A 18 5.86 4.79 12.00
N ASP A 19 7.14 5.17 11.93
CA ASP A 19 8.15 4.73 12.88
C ASP A 19 7.82 5.21 14.30
N SER A 20 7.38 6.46 14.46
CA SER A 20 7.00 7.00 15.78
C SER A 20 5.77 6.32 16.40
N GLU A 21 4.84 5.85 15.56
CA GLU A 21 3.59 5.19 15.99
C GLU A 21 3.72 3.65 16.04
N GLY A 22 4.88 3.10 15.69
CA GLY A 22 5.12 1.66 15.64
C GLY A 22 4.28 0.93 14.57
N LEU A 23 4.06 1.59 13.44
CA LEU A 23 3.37 1.05 12.28
C LEU A 23 4.37 0.48 11.26
N HIS A 24 4.02 -0.68 10.71
CA HIS A 24 4.80 -1.42 9.72
C HIS A 24 4.12 -1.31 8.36
N ILE A 25 4.86 -0.90 7.35
CA ILE A 25 4.38 -0.84 5.97
C ILE A 25 4.23 -2.27 5.42
N LEU A 26 3.08 -2.54 4.82
CA LEU A 26 2.73 -3.83 4.20
C LEU A 26 2.87 -3.84 2.68
N ASN A 27 3.13 -2.69 2.04
CA ASN A 27 3.32 -2.61 0.61
C ASN A 27 4.48 -3.51 0.13
N GLU A 28 4.22 -4.35 -0.85
CA GLU A 28 5.21 -5.23 -1.48
C GLU A 28 5.34 -4.96 -2.98
N GLY A 29 6.56 -5.01 -3.49
CA GLY A 29 6.83 -4.78 -4.91
C GLY A 29 6.65 -3.32 -5.36
N ASN A 30 6.52 -3.12 -6.68
CA ASN A 30 6.46 -1.80 -7.31
C ASN A 30 5.31 -1.68 -8.33
N THR A 31 4.30 -2.55 -8.24
CA THR A 31 3.11 -2.44 -9.09
C THR A 31 2.39 -1.12 -8.79
N PRO A 32 2.06 -0.27 -9.79
CA PRO A 32 1.44 1.03 -9.55
C PRO A 32 0.07 0.90 -8.90
N THR A 33 -0.18 1.65 -7.84
CA THR A 33 -1.52 1.76 -7.23
C THR A 33 -2.37 2.81 -7.94
N PHE A 34 -1.74 3.70 -8.71
CA PHE A 34 -2.40 4.72 -9.50
C PHE A 34 -1.82 4.78 -10.91
N GLU A 35 -2.69 4.76 -11.91
CA GLU A 35 -2.35 4.87 -13.33
C GLU A 35 -3.36 5.75 -14.05
N VAL A 36 -2.90 6.81 -14.71
CA VAL A 36 -3.77 7.74 -15.43
C VAL A 36 -3.16 8.13 -16.76
N TYR A 37 -4.00 8.27 -17.78
CA TYR A 37 -3.60 8.89 -19.05
C TYR A 37 -3.76 10.40 -18.97
N ARG A 38 -2.67 11.13 -19.20
CA ARG A 38 -2.70 12.59 -19.44
C ARG A 38 -2.25 12.86 -20.86
N GLY A 39 -3.22 13.12 -21.75
CA GLY A 39 -2.97 13.15 -23.18
C GLY A 39 -2.63 11.74 -23.69
N ASP A 40 -1.53 11.62 -24.42
CA ASP A 40 -0.99 10.35 -24.94
C ASP A 40 -0.02 9.65 -23.97
N ARG A 41 0.24 10.26 -22.81
CA ARG A 41 1.21 9.75 -21.83
C ARG A 41 0.51 9.03 -20.68
N LEU A 42 0.91 7.78 -20.45
CA LEU A 42 0.59 7.03 -19.24
C LEU A 42 1.49 7.47 -18.08
N LEU A 43 0.88 7.93 -17.00
CA LEU A 43 1.54 8.26 -15.74
C LEU A 43 1.22 7.18 -14.70
N LYS A 44 2.21 6.82 -13.89
CA LYS A 44 2.13 5.73 -12.91
C LYS A 44 2.72 6.19 -11.60
N SER A 45 2.12 5.80 -10.49
CA SER A 45 2.68 6.03 -9.16
C SER A 45 2.25 4.97 -8.15
N VAL A 46 3.02 4.86 -7.06
CA VAL A 46 2.72 4.03 -5.88
C VAL A 46 2.50 5.00 -4.73
N VAL A 47 1.24 5.42 -4.56
CA VAL A 47 0.84 6.48 -3.61
C VAL A 47 -0.11 5.97 -2.53
N ASP A 48 -0.71 4.80 -2.72
CA ASP A 48 -1.55 4.16 -1.73
C ASP A 48 -0.70 3.30 -0.80
N VAL A 49 -0.81 3.53 0.51
CA VAL A 49 0.02 2.90 1.53
C VAL A 49 -0.86 2.09 2.47
N THR A 50 -0.49 0.83 2.70
CA THR A 50 -1.09 -0.03 3.71
C THR A 50 -0.08 -0.22 4.83
N ALA A 51 -0.49 0.03 6.07
CA ALA A 51 0.35 -0.19 7.25
C ALA A 51 -0.46 -0.81 8.39
N CYS A 52 0.20 -1.51 9.30
CA CYS A 52 -0.42 -2.10 10.47
C CYS A 52 0.49 -2.03 11.69
N ASN A 53 -0.07 -2.17 12.90
CA ASN A 53 0.75 -2.35 14.09
C ASN A 53 1.37 -3.76 14.14
N SER A 54 2.33 -3.96 15.06
CA SER A 54 3.03 -5.25 15.23
C SER A 54 2.09 -6.42 15.51
N ALA A 55 0.93 -6.20 16.15
CA ALA A 55 -0.01 -7.27 16.49
C ALA A 55 -0.73 -7.87 15.27
N LEU A 56 -0.78 -7.14 14.15
CA LEU A 56 -1.38 -7.57 12.90
C LEU A 56 -0.36 -8.01 11.85
N LEU A 57 0.94 -7.77 12.09
CA LEU A 57 2.00 -8.02 11.11
C LEU A 57 2.05 -9.50 10.71
N ASP A 58 2.13 -10.40 11.69
CA ASP A 58 2.17 -11.86 11.45
C ASP A 58 0.81 -12.46 11.02
N ARG A 59 -0.25 -11.64 11.06
CA ARG A 59 -1.61 -12.05 10.69
C ARG A 59 -2.00 -11.57 9.30
N THR A 60 -1.23 -10.66 8.72
CA THR A 60 -1.52 -10.09 7.40
C THR A 60 -0.68 -10.79 6.36
N GLU A 61 -1.31 -11.24 5.28
CA GLU A 61 -0.62 -11.99 4.23
C GLU A 61 -1.18 -11.71 2.84
N GLY A 62 -0.37 -12.00 1.82
CA GLY A 62 -0.79 -11.92 0.42
C GLY A 62 -1.13 -10.50 -0.04
N TRP A 63 -0.43 -9.50 0.50
CA TRP A 63 -0.58 -8.11 0.04
C TRP A 63 -0.20 -8.01 -1.44
N GLN A 64 -1.08 -7.43 -2.26
CA GLN A 64 -0.81 -7.22 -3.67
C GLN A 64 -1.68 -6.10 -4.25
N VAL A 65 -1.22 -5.54 -5.36
CA VAL A 65 -2.00 -4.65 -6.21
C VAL A 65 -2.67 -5.47 -7.31
N VAL A 66 -4.00 -5.35 -7.44
CA VAL A 66 -4.81 -6.01 -8.45
C VAL A 66 -5.31 -4.98 -9.45
N ARG A 67 -4.89 -5.13 -10.70
CA ARG A 67 -5.30 -4.26 -11.83
C ARG A 67 -6.61 -4.77 -12.44
N ASP A 68 -7.26 -3.92 -13.23
CA ASP A 68 -8.43 -4.26 -14.05
C ASP A 68 -9.70 -4.73 -13.28
N VAL A 69 -9.72 -4.55 -11.95
CA VAL A 69 -10.90 -4.85 -11.10
C VAL A 69 -11.74 -3.62 -10.77
N THR A 70 -11.23 -2.42 -11.07
CA THR A 70 -11.95 -1.15 -10.93
C THR A 70 -11.90 -0.40 -12.27
N SER A 71 -12.87 0.49 -12.51
CA SER A 71 -12.81 1.45 -13.62
C SER A 71 -12.19 2.79 -13.20
N SER A 72 -11.53 2.83 -12.04
CA SER A 72 -10.86 4.02 -11.50
C SER A 72 -9.43 4.08 -12.01
N ASP A 73 -8.84 5.27 -11.98
CA ASP A 73 -7.39 5.44 -12.17
C ASP A 73 -6.59 4.81 -10.99
N HIS A 74 -7.26 4.48 -9.88
CA HIS A 74 -6.67 3.70 -8.79
C HIS A 74 -6.88 2.19 -8.98
N ASN A 75 -5.78 1.45 -8.96
CA ASN A 75 -5.77 -0.01 -8.88
C ASN A 75 -6.11 -0.46 -7.45
N ALA A 76 -6.80 -1.59 -7.33
CA ALA A 76 -7.19 -2.10 -6.01
C ALA A 76 -5.98 -2.68 -5.27
N VAL A 77 -5.99 -2.56 -3.95
CA VAL A 77 -5.06 -3.27 -3.06
C VAL A 77 -5.84 -4.37 -2.34
N THR A 78 -5.29 -5.57 -2.31
CA THR A 78 -5.89 -6.72 -1.61
C THR A 78 -4.88 -7.36 -0.68
N PHE A 79 -5.36 -7.84 0.47
CA PHE A 79 -4.61 -8.61 1.44
C PHE A 79 -5.58 -9.44 2.29
N ALA A 80 -5.10 -10.50 2.92
CA ALA A 80 -5.87 -11.27 3.88
C ALA A 80 -5.41 -10.95 5.31
N VAL A 81 -6.35 -10.97 6.25
CA VAL A 81 -6.06 -10.90 7.69
C VAL A 81 -6.59 -12.16 8.33
N ARG A 82 -5.69 -12.95 8.93
CA ARG A 82 -6.07 -14.13 9.71
C ARG A 82 -6.78 -13.68 10.98
N VAL A 83 -8.01 -14.16 11.17
CA VAL A 83 -8.78 -13.93 12.39
C VAL A 83 -8.81 -15.23 13.17
N GLU A 84 -8.19 -15.26 14.35
CA GLU A 84 -8.44 -16.35 15.29
C GLU A 84 -9.87 -16.17 15.82
N GLY A 85 -10.70 -17.20 15.64
CA GLY A 85 -12.02 -17.21 16.23
C GLY A 85 -11.92 -17.14 17.74
N VAL A 86 -12.72 -16.30 18.39
CA VAL A 86 -12.97 -16.48 19.83
C VAL A 86 -13.64 -17.84 19.96
N SER A 87 -12.93 -18.84 20.46
CA SER A 87 -13.56 -20.07 20.92
C SER A 87 -14.49 -19.68 22.06
N SER A 88 -15.79 -19.65 21.77
CA SER A 88 -16.88 -19.50 22.74
C SER A 88 -16.96 -20.71 23.67
#